data_AF-A0A7V8ILR1-F1
#
_entry.id   AF-A0A7V8ILR1-F1
#
_cell.length_a   1.000
_cell.length_b   1.000
_cell.length_c   1.000
_cell.angle_alpha   90.00
_cell.angle_beta   90.00
_cell.angle_gamma   90.00
#
_symmetry.space_group_name_H-M   'P 1'
#
loop_
_entity.id
_entity.type
_entity.pdbx_description
1 polymer ?
#
loop_
_entity_poly.entity_id
_entity_poly.type
_entity_poly.pdbx_seq_one_letter_code
_entity_poly.pdbx_strand_id
1 'polypeptide(L)'
;MKSIYLCLLMLFAVNGISPAFAEIYWSKLDSMEKVLCKDIMKGESYHEVDICIDRMLTDSTEKLEQKNKETINFLSKLITMEDEEDAVKLFKADQAAWENYVTHRCAYKGFDYEKDSPIYFAGKSLCEAVENYRRIESLDGELNIL
;
A
#
# COMPACT_ATOMS: atom_id res chain seq x y z
N MET A 1 -28.25 9.12 -43.06
CA MET A 1 -27.92 8.43 -41.79
C MET A 1 -26.40 8.29 -41.65
N LYS A 2 -25.69 9.33 -41.20
CA LYS A 2 -24.24 9.28 -40.93
C LYS A 2 -23.83 9.97 -39.60
N SER A 3 -24.77 10.57 -38.88
CA SER A 3 -24.46 11.36 -37.67
C SER A 3 -24.59 10.62 -36.34
N ILE A 4 -24.98 9.34 -36.33
CA ILE A 4 -25.18 8.59 -35.07
C ILE A 4 -23.86 7.96 -34.59
N TYR A 5 -22.93 7.64 -35.49
CA TYR A 5 -21.66 7.01 -35.13
C TYR A 5 -20.66 7.96 -34.43
N LEU A 6 -20.82 9.29 -34.57
CA LEU A 6 -19.92 10.25 -33.92
C LEU A 6 -20.18 10.40 -32.42
N CYS A 7 -21.43 10.19 -31.95
CA CYS A 7 -21.77 10.32 -30.53
C CYS A 7 -21.29 9.12 -29.68
N LEU A 8 -21.13 7.93 -30.27
CA LEU A 8 -20.69 6.73 -29.56
C LEU A 8 -19.18 6.72 -29.27
N LEU A 9 -18.38 7.49 -30.01
CA LEU A 9 -16.93 7.60 -29.79
C LEU A 9 -16.56 8.58 -28.66
N MET A 10 -17.48 9.46 -28.25
CA MET A 10 -17.22 10.41 -27.16
C MET A 10 -17.49 9.84 -25.75
N LEU A 11 -18.03 8.62 -25.64
CA LEU A 11 -18.28 7.98 -24.35
C LEU A 11 -17.04 7.35 -23.70
N PHE A 12 -15.93 7.20 -24.44
CA PHE A 12 -14.68 6.64 -23.93
C PHE A 12 -13.65 7.70 -23.51
N ALA A 13 -13.99 8.99 -23.60
CA ALA A 13 -13.12 10.10 -23.24
C ALA A 13 -13.38 10.63 -21.81
N VAL A 14 -13.87 9.79 -20.90
CA VAL A 14 -13.93 10.12 -19.46
C VAL A 14 -12.52 9.91 -18.87
N ASN A 15 -11.61 10.78 -19.26
CA ASN A 15 -10.29 10.92 -18.64
C ASN A 15 -10.48 11.53 -17.24
N GLY A 16 -9.92 10.91 -16.20
CA GLY A 16 -9.87 11.55 -14.88
C GLY A 16 -8.99 10.89 -13.82
N ILE A 17 -8.92 9.56 -13.75
CA ILE A 17 -8.04 8.86 -12.80
C ILE A 17 -7.43 7.66 -13.53
N SER A 18 -6.11 7.62 -13.61
CA SER A 18 -5.39 6.51 -14.26
C SER A 18 -5.84 5.16 -13.65
N PRO A 19 -6.39 4.22 -14.45
CA PRO A 19 -6.79 2.88 -14.02
C PRO A 19 -5.67 2.13 -13.29
N ALA A 20 -4.42 2.44 -13.66
CA ALA A 20 -3.21 1.80 -13.14
C ALA A 20 -3.04 1.88 -11.61
N PHE A 21 -3.67 2.84 -10.91
CA PHE A 21 -3.47 2.98 -9.46
C PHE A 21 -4.44 2.16 -8.60
N ALA A 22 -5.72 2.07 -8.99
CA ALA A 22 -6.65 1.14 -8.34
C ALA A 22 -6.22 -0.31 -8.64
N GLU A 23 -5.71 -0.55 -9.85
CA GLU A 23 -5.16 -1.83 -10.28
C GLU A 23 -4.05 -2.34 -9.34
N ILE A 24 -3.15 -1.48 -8.83
CA ILE A 24 -2.07 -1.94 -7.94
C ILE A 24 -2.61 -2.52 -6.62
N TYR A 25 -3.65 -1.90 -6.04
CA TYR A 25 -4.20 -2.35 -4.75
C TYR A 25 -5.00 -3.65 -4.91
N TRP A 26 -5.89 -3.68 -5.91
CA TRP A 26 -6.67 -4.89 -6.23
C TRP A 26 -5.77 -6.03 -6.71
N SER A 27 -4.74 -5.75 -7.51
CA SER A 27 -3.78 -6.77 -7.93
C SER A 27 -2.99 -7.38 -6.76
N LYS A 28 -2.61 -6.58 -5.76
CA LYS A 28 -1.96 -7.12 -4.55
C LYS A 28 -2.95 -7.97 -3.75
N LEU A 29 -4.22 -7.55 -3.62
CA LEU A 29 -5.26 -8.36 -3.00
C LEU A 29 -5.39 -9.71 -3.71
N ASP A 30 -5.58 -9.74 -5.03
CA ASP A 30 -5.69 -10.97 -5.83
C ASP A 30 -4.50 -11.93 -5.61
N SER A 31 -3.30 -11.37 -5.42
CA SER A 31 -2.11 -12.15 -5.09
C SER A 31 -2.16 -12.73 -3.68
N MET A 32 -2.65 -11.96 -2.70
CA MET A 32 -2.75 -12.36 -1.30
C MET A 32 -3.90 -13.33 -1.03
N GLU A 33 -4.97 -13.29 -1.83
CA GLU A 33 -6.05 -14.28 -1.80
C GLU A 33 -5.50 -15.71 -1.94
N LYS A 34 -4.52 -15.89 -2.81
CA LYS A 34 -3.92 -17.22 -3.10
C LYS A 34 -2.88 -17.66 -2.08
N VAL A 35 -2.38 -16.74 -1.26
CA VAL A 35 -1.25 -16.98 -0.35
C VAL A 35 -1.69 -16.84 1.10
N LEU A 36 -2.05 -15.62 1.50
CA LEU A 36 -2.36 -15.24 2.87
C LEU A 36 -3.82 -15.57 3.26
N CYS A 37 -4.76 -15.44 2.33
CA CYS A 37 -6.20 -15.58 2.62
C CYS A 37 -6.85 -16.84 2.04
N LYS A 38 -6.05 -17.80 1.55
CA LYS A 38 -6.54 -19.00 0.83
C LYS A 38 -7.53 -19.85 1.63
N ASP A 39 -7.46 -19.78 2.95
CA ASP A 39 -8.31 -20.52 3.89
C ASP A 39 -9.67 -19.84 4.13
N ILE A 40 -9.77 -18.55 3.80
CA ILE A 40 -10.93 -17.69 4.03
C ILE A 40 -11.68 -17.41 2.72
N MET A 41 -10.97 -17.22 1.61
CA MET A 41 -11.54 -16.94 0.28
C MET A 41 -12.10 -18.22 -0.36
N LYS A 42 -13.29 -18.66 0.05
CA LYS A 42 -13.94 -19.90 -0.38
C LYS A 42 -15.27 -19.69 -1.12
N GLY A 43 -15.83 -18.47 -1.11
CA GLY A 43 -17.18 -18.19 -1.61
C GLY A 43 -17.39 -16.80 -2.24
N GLU A 44 -16.33 -16.06 -2.55
CA GLU A 44 -16.37 -14.71 -3.19
C GLU A 44 -17.36 -13.74 -2.54
N SER A 45 -17.54 -13.83 -1.22
CA SER A 45 -18.42 -12.89 -0.51
C SER A 45 -17.65 -11.62 -0.14
N TYR A 46 -18.32 -10.47 -0.18
CA TYR A 46 -17.73 -9.20 0.28
C TYR A 46 -17.15 -9.28 1.70
N HIS A 47 -17.76 -10.10 2.56
CA HIS A 47 -17.28 -10.31 3.92
C HIS A 47 -15.93 -11.05 3.97
N GLU A 48 -15.70 -12.02 3.09
CA GLU A 48 -14.41 -12.72 2.99
C GLU A 48 -13.30 -11.79 2.51
N VAL A 49 -13.62 -10.87 1.60
CA VAL A 49 -12.71 -9.83 1.12
C VAL A 49 -12.31 -8.89 2.25
N ASP A 50 -13.27 -8.39 3.04
CA ASP A 50 -13.00 -7.53 4.18
C ASP A 50 -12.08 -8.21 5.21
N ILE A 51 -12.35 -9.48 5.53
CA ILE A 51 -11.49 -10.27 6.43
C ILE A 51 -10.08 -10.42 5.84
N CYS A 52 -9.96 -10.65 4.54
CA CYS A 52 -8.66 -10.76 3.89
C CYS A 52 -7.88 -9.43 3.95
N ILE A 53 -8.55 -8.30 3.74
CA ILE A 53 -7.95 -6.97 3.86
C ILE A 53 -7.44 -6.73 5.27
N ASP A 54 -8.22 -7.05 6.30
CA ASP A 54 -7.79 -6.92 7.71
C ASP A 54 -6.57 -7.81 8.01
N ARG A 55 -6.55 -9.03 7.45
CA ARG A 55 -5.42 -9.95 7.59
C ARG A 55 -4.17 -9.42 6.90
N MET A 56 -4.31 -8.85 5.70
CA MET A 56 -3.22 -8.18 4.98
C MET A 56 -2.67 -6.99 5.75
N LEU A 57 -3.54 -6.15 6.34
CA LEU A 57 -3.11 -5.00 7.14
C LEU A 57 -2.31 -5.46 8.36
N THR A 58 -2.78 -6.47 9.07
CA THR A 58 -2.08 -7.05 10.23
C THR A 58 -0.72 -7.64 9.82
N ASP A 59 -0.69 -8.53 8.82
CA ASP A 59 0.54 -9.17 8.34
C ASP A 59 1.58 -8.14 7.85
N SER A 60 1.14 -7.17 7.06
CA SER A 60 2.02 -6.14 6.51
C SER A 60 2.58 -5.19 7.58
N THR A 61 1.77 -4.85 8.59
CA THR A 61 2.19 -4.01 9.72
C THR A 61 3.25 -4.71 10.55
N GLU A 62 3.00 -5.97 10.95
CA GLU A 62 3.96 -6.76 11.73
C GLU A 62 5.29 -6.94 10.97
N LYS A 63 5.23 -7.23 9.67
CA LYS A 63 6.42 -7.36 8.83
C LYS A 63 7.18 -6.06 8.69
N LEU A 64 6.50 -4.93 8.52
CA LEU A 64 7.15 -3.63 8.41
C LEU A 64 7.82 -3.24 9.73
N GLU A 65 7.18 -3.47 10.87
CA GLU A 65 7.79 -3.25 12.18
C GLU A 65 9.05 -4.09 12.37
N GLN A 66 9.00 -5.37 11.99
CA GLN A 66 10.16 -6.25 12.04
C GLN A 66 11.27 -5.76 11.11
N LYS A 67 10.93 -5.37 9.88
CA LYS A 67 11.90 -4.83 8.91
C LYS A 67 12.56 -3.55 9.42
N ASN A 68 11.79 -2.63 10.01
CA ASN A 68 12.33 -1.40 10.61
C ASN A 68 13.34 -1.71 11.73
N LYS A 69 13.07 -2.70 12.57
CA LYS A 69 14.02 -3.15 13.61
C LYS A 69 15.30 -3.72 13.00
N GLU A 70 15.18 -4.52 11.94
CA GLU A 70 16.33 -5.07 11.21
C GLU A 70 17.19 -3.98 10.57
N THR A 71 16.56 -3.01 9.89
CA THR A 71 17.23 -1.86 9.28
C THR A 71 17.97 -1.04 10.33
N ILE A 72 17.33 -0.70 11.45
CA ILE A 72 17.98 0.04 12.55
C ILE A 72 19.19 -0.74 13.08
N ASN A 73 19.06 -2.04 13.29
CA ASN A 73 20.15 -2.89 13.78
C ASN A 73 21.32 -2.97 12.77
N PHE A 74 21.03 -2.96 11.47
CA PHE A 74 22.05 -2.90 10.43
C PHE A 74 22.77 -1.55 10.44
N LEU A 75 22.02 -0.45 10.35
CA LEU A 75 22.56 0.91 10.34
C LEU A 75 23.41 1.22 11.59
N SER A 76 22.98 0.74 12.76
CA SER A 76 23.72 0.92 14.02
C SER A 76 25.11 0.27 14.00
N LYS A 77 25.33 -0.75 13.17
CA LYS A 77 26.64 -1.41 13.02
C LYS A 77 27.57 -0.68 12.05
N LEU A 78 27.03 0.21 11.21
CA LEU A 78 27.81 1.02 10.27
C LEU A 78 28.45 2.25 10.92
N ILE A 79 28.04 2.59 12.15
CA ILE A 79 28.51 3.75 12.94
C ILE A 79 29.95 3.50 13.45
N THR A 80 30.90 3.38 12.52
CA THR A 80 32.35 3.28 12.79
C THR A 80 33.13 4.48 12.25
N MET A 81 32.46 5.51 11.71
CA MET A 81 33.11 6.70 11.15
C MET A 81 32.55 7.95 11.84
N GLU A 82 33.42 8.70 12.54
CA GLU A 82 33.09 9.92 13.27
C GLU A 82 32.62 11.04 12.31
N ASP A 83 31.63 11.82 12.77
CA ASP A 83 31.03 13.03 12.14
C ASP A 83 29.98 12.89 11.02
N GLU A 84 29.43 11.70 10.75
CA GLU A 84 28.19 11.59 9.95
C GLU A 84 26.92 11.72 10.80
N GLU A 85 25.93 12.44 10.27
CA GLU A 85 24.59 12.50 10.83
C GLU A 85 24.08 11.07 11.03
N ASP A 86 23.88 10.67 12.30
CA ASP A 86 23.53 9.30 12.72
C ASP A 86 22.53 8.66 11.74
N ALA A 87 22.99 7.68 10.95
CA ALA A 87 22.18 7.05 9.90
C ALA A 87 20.86 6.49 10.45
N VAL A 88 20.85 6.06 11.72
CA VAL A 88 19.63 5.63 12.42
C VAL A 88 18.65 6.81 12.60
N LYS A 89 19.15 8.00 12.91
CA LYS A 89 18.34 9.22 13.04
C LYS A 89 17.75 9.64 11.69
N LEU A 90 18.55 9.60 10.61
CA LEU A 90 18.08 9.88 9.26
C LEU A 90 16.99 8.90 8.82
N PHE A 91 17.23 7.60 9.04
CA PHE A 91 16.25 6.56 8.75
C PHE A 91 14.94 6.74 9.52
N LYS A 92 15.00 7.05 10.82
CA LYS A 92 13.80 7.32 11.62
C LYS A 92 13.01 8.52 11.11
N ALA A 93 13.68 9.57 10.65
CA ALA A 93 13.03 10.74 10.06
C ALA A 93 12.35 10.40 8.73
N ASP A 94 13.03 9.64 7.86
CA ASP A 94 12.46 9.16 6.60
C ASP A 94 11.24 8.25 6.84
N GLN A 95 11.35 7.30 7.77
CA GLN A 95 10.25 6.39 8.12
C GLN A 95 9.03 7.15 8.66
N ALA A 96 9.23 8.16 9.51
CA ALA A 96 8.12 9.00 10.00
C ALA A 96 7.48 9.83 8.88
N ALA A 97 8.28 10.34 7.94
CA ALA A 97 7.75 11.04 6.77
C ALA A 97 6.93 10.11 5.86
N TRP A 98 7.40 8.86 5.68
CA TRP A 98 6.68 7.84 4.93
C TRP A 98 5.35 7.45 5.60
N GLU A 99 5.31 7.26 6.91
CA GLU A 99 4.07 6.98 7.67
C GLU A 99 3.03 8.10 7.49
N ASN A 100 3.51 9.35 7.53
CA ASN A 100 2.67 10.51 7.28
C ASN A 100 2.15 10.55 5.83
N TYR A 101 2.99 10.20 4.86
CA TYR A 101 2.58 10.05 3.46
C TYR A 101 1.49 9.00 3.29
N VAL A 102 1.64 7.80 3.87
CA VAL A 102 0.65 6.72 3.77
C VAL A 102 -0.69 7.15 4.35
N THR A 103 -0.67 7.77 5.53
CA THR A 103 -1.88 8.27 6.21
C THR A 103 -2.67 9.22 5.30
N HIS A 104 -2.00 10.24 4.74
CA HIS A 104 -2.65 11.22 3.87
C HIS A 104 -3.08 10.63 2.54
N ARG A 105 -2.24 9.77 1.95
CA ARG A 105 -2.53 9.13 0.67
C ARG A 105 -3.76 8.23 0.77
N CYS A 106 -3.82 7.36 1.76
CA CYS A 106 -4.93 6.42 1.89
C CYS A 106 -6.24 7.13 2.27
N ALA A 107 -6.17 8.21 3.07
CA ALA A 107 -7.32 9.09 3.28
C ALA A 107 -7.76 9.79 1.99
N TYR A 108 -6.82 10.33 1.21
CA TYR A 108 -7.11 10.95 -0.09
C TYR A 108 -7.72 9.97 -1.07
N LYS A 109 -7.28 8.70 -1.09
CA LYS A 109 -7.87 7.67 -1.97
C LYS A 109 -9.30 7.29 -1.59
N GLY A 110 -9.66 7.47 -0.33
CA GLY A 110 -11.02 7.27 0.15
C GLY A 110 -11.96 8.47 -0.05
N PHE A 111 -11.52 9.56 -0.68
CA PHE A 111 -12.27 10.83 -0.67
C PHE A 111 -13.66 10.77 -1.32
N ASP A 112 -13.85 9.89 -2.29
CA ASP A 112 -15.12 9.69 -3.00
C ASP A 112 -16.16 8.90 -2.17
N TYR A 113 -15.73 8.29 -1.07
CA TYR A 113 -16.60 7.53 -0.17
C TYR A 113 -17.00 8.36 1.04
N GLU A 114 -18.19 8.05 1.59
CA GLU A 114 -18.60 8.61 2.86
C GLU A 114 -17.56 8.23 3.93
N LYS A 115 -17.03 9.25 4.61
CA LYS A 115 -16.07 9.07 5.68
C LYS A 115 -16.66 8.15 6.74
N ASP A 116 -15.86 7.20 7.22
CA ASP A 116 -16.23 6.20 8.21
C ASP A 116 -17.29 5.17 7.74
N SER A 117 -17.58 5.11 6.43
CA SER A 117 -18.34 4.00 5.85
C SER A 117 -17.51 2.71 5.79
N PRO A 118 -18.14 1.52 5.77
CA PRO A 118 -17.42 0.26 5.60
C PRO A 118 -16.52 0.23 4.37
N ILE A 119 -16.99 0.80 3.24
CA ILE A 119 -16.22 0.86 1.99
C ILE A 119 -15.01 1.78 2.13
N TYR A 120 -15.16 2.91 2.83
CA TYR A 120 -14.04 3.80 3.16
C TYR A 120 -12.98 3.07 3.99
N PHE A 121 -13.40 2.35 5.04
CA PHE A 121 -12.46 1.61 5.91
C PHE A 121 -11.78 0.45 5.19
N ALA A 122 -12.50 -0.34 4.40
CA ALA A 122 -11.92 -1.43 3.61
C ALA A 122 -10.91 -0.88 2.59
N GLY A 123 -11.26 0.17 1.86
CA GLY A 123 -10.37 0.81 0.88
C GLY A 123 -9.13 1.43 1.54
N LYS A 124 -9.30 2.09 2.69
CA LYS A 124 -8.18 2.65 3.46
C LYS A 124 -7.24 1.56 3.97
N SER A 125 -7.79 0.50 4.55
CA SER A 125 -7.01 -0.62 5.11
C SER A 125 -6.24 -1.38 4.03
N LEU A 126 -6.87 -1.62 2.87
CA LEU A 126 -6.19 -2.22 1.72
C LEU A 126 -5.06 -1.31 1.22
N CYS A 127 -5.30 0.00 1.09
CA CYS A 127 -4.26 0.95 0.71
C CYS A 127 -3.07 0.91 1.68
N GLU A 128 -3.32 0.97 2.98
CA GLU A 128 -2.28 0.92 4.01
C GLU A 128 -1.49 -0.39 3.95
N ALA A 129 -2.17 -1.52 3.82
CA ALA A 129 -1.52 -2.82 3.70
C ALA A 129 -0.59 -2.91 2.48
N VAL A 130 -1.02 -2.39 1.33
CA VAL A 130 -0.22 -2.43 0.11
C VAL A 130 0.97 -1.48 0.19
N GLU A 131 0.79 -0.27 0.72
CA GLU A 131 1.92 0.65 0.92
C GLU A 131 2.95 0.05 1.91
N ASN A 132 2.51 -0.63 2.98
CA ASN A 132 3.39 -1.37 3.89
C ASN A 132 4.24 -2.40 3.14
N TYR A 133 3.63 -3.26 2.31
CA TYR A 133 4.38 -4.24 1.52
C TYR A 133 5.38 -3.59 0.56
N ARG A 134 5.01 -2.49 -0.09
CA ARG A 134 5.91 -1.77 -1.00
C ARG A 134 7.09 -1.14 -0.26
N ARG A 135 6.86 -0.64 0.96
CA ARG A 135 7.95 -0.11 1.80
C ARG A 135 8.92 -1.21 2.20
N ILE A 136 8.43 -2.39 2.57
CA ILE A 136 9.29 -3.55 2.84
C ILE A 136 10.17 -3.87 1.62
N GLU A 137 9.56 -3.96 0.43
CA GLU A 137 10.28 -4.20 -0.84
C GLU A 137 11.35 -3.12 -1.13
N SER A 138 11.04 -1.84 -0.87
CA SER A 138 12.03 -0.75 -0.99
C SER A 138 13.18 -0.90 0.00
N LEU A 139 12.89 -1.19 1.28
CA LEU A 139 13.92 -1.36 2.32
C LEU A 139 14.81 -2.58 2.06
N ASP A 140 14.25 -3.66 1.51
CA ASP A 140 15.03 -4.80 1.02
C ASP A 140 15.98 -4.37 -0.10
N GLY A 141 15.53 -3.55 -1.05
CA GLY A 141 16.36 -3.03 -2.14
C GLY A 141 17.48 -2.11 -1.66
N GLU A 142 17.17 -1.16 -0.77
CA GLU A 142 18.12 -0.17 -0.23
C GLU A 142 19.28 -0.84 0.53
N LEU A 143 18.98 -1.84 1.36
CA LEU A 143 19.98 -2.57 2.15
C LEU A 143 20.88 -3.48 1.30
N ASN A 144 20.48 -3.85 0.08
CA ASN A 144 21.30 -4.65 -0.83
C ASN A 144 22.30 -3.81 -1.64
N ILE A 145 22.22 -2.47 -1.56
CA ILE A 145 23.09 -1.55 -2.30
C ILE A 145 24.22 -1.01 -1.39
N LEU A 146 24.04 -1.06 -0.06
CA LEU A 146 25.00 -0.65 0.96
C LEU A 146 25.93 -1.80 1.37
#